data_AF-A0A820VJ66-F1
#
_entry.id   AF-A0A820VJ66-F1
#
_cell.length_a   1.000
_cell.length_b   1.000
_cell.length_c   1.000
_cell.angle_alpha   90.00
_cell.angle_beta   90.00
_cell.angle_gamma   90.00
#
_symmetry.space_group_name_H-M   'P 1'
#
loop_
_entity.id
_entity.type
_entity.pdbx_description
1 polymer ?
#
loop_
_entity_poly.entity_id
_entity_poly.type
_entity_poly.pdbx_seq_one_letter_code
_entity_poly.pdbx_strand_id
1 'polypeptide(L)'
;MIRTQVVPIVWVVYSIACFYLVRPLRKFSYRALLTILPCMILILAGCHNLPYLHMKSVMIISFYWILTIRLIHLIVLSPEKSPSLRSFAWELLGSFIPIIKCESKHYVIFDLVSGSVKLLLNHWIYRWFLSCEPSDSYARMAMFYVWTCTGTYVIDAQIILVRLVTRDGYTLLPFSNYAFLSKSIREFWGRRYNYFVHKLLKDSVFEPIYRTLSVSSTVAALATFL
;
A
#
# COMPACT_ATOMS: atom_id res chain seq x y z
N MET A 1 -15.83 23.91 -10.01
CA MET A 1 -16.02 22.47 -9.72
C MET A 1 -14.99 21.68 -10.53
N ILE A 2 -13.89 21.23 -9.91
CA ILE A 2 -12.85 20.48 -10.62
C ILE A 2 -13.40 19.07 -10.91
N ARG A 3 -13.37 18.64 -12.17
CA ARG A 3 -13.74 17.25 -12.50
C ARG A 3 -12.75 16.32 -11.80
N THR A 4 -13.24 15.27 -11.16
CA THR A 4 -12.42 14.26 -10.46
C THR A 4 -11.31 13.66 -11.34
N GLN A 5 -11.50 13.67 -12.66
CA GLN A 5 -10.50 13.24 -13.65
C GLN A 5 -9.27 14.16 -13.77
N VAL A 6 -9.38 15.43 -13.39
CA VAL A 6 -8.28 16.41 -13.46
C VAL A 6 -7.30 16.21 -12.31
N VAL A 7 -7.76 15.72 -11.16
CA VAL A 7 -6.95 15.59 -9.93
C VAL A 7 -5.72 14.68 -10.13
N PRO A 8 -5.80 13.50 -10.77
CA PRO A 8 -4.62 12.68 -11.07
C PRO A 8 -3.59 13.40 -11.95
N ILE A 9 -4.02 14.20 -12.93
CA ILE A 9 -3.10 14.98 -13.78
C ILE A 9 -2.37 16.02 -12.94
N VAL A 10 -3.09 16.70 -12.04
CA VAL A 10 -2.48 17.67 -11.12
C VAL A 10 -1.49 16.99 -10.18
N TRP A 11 -1.78 15.78 -9.68
CA TRP A 11 -0.81 15.00 -8.90
C TRP A 11 0.48 14.69 -9.65
N VAL A 12 0.39 14.33 -10.93
CA VAL A 12 1.58 14.06 -11.76
C VAL A 12 2.39 15.32 -11.98
N VAL A 13 1.73 16.41 -12.41
CA VAL A 13 2.39 17.72 -12.63
C VAL A 13 3.04 18.21 -11.33
N TYR A 14 2.34 18.09 -10.21
CA TYR A 14 2.84 18.48 -8.90
C TYR A 14 4.02 17.62 -8.45
N SER A 15 3.98 16.30 -8.66
CA SER A 15 5.11 15.41 -8.34
C SER A 15 6.38 15.78 -9.12
N ILE A 16 6.23 16.13 -10.40
CA ILE A 16 7.32 16.62 -11.25
C ILE A 16 7.83 17.98 -10.76
N ALA A 17 6.91 18.90 -10.42
CA ALA A 17 7.27 20.21 -9.86
C ALA A 17 8.01 20.08 -8.52
N CYS A 18 7.59 19.16 -7.64
CA CYS A 18 8.30 18.86 -6.40
C CYS A 18 9.73 18.42 -6.67
N PHE A 19 9.94 17.54 -7.67
CA PHE A 19 11.27 17.05 -8.03
C PHE A 19 12.20 18.17 -8.52
N TYR A 20 11.73 19.07 -9.37
CA TYR A 20 12.58 20.12 -9.97
C TYR A 20 12.67 21.40 -9.14
N LEU A 21 11.60 21.80 -8.45
CA LEU A 21 11.50 23.12 -7.80
C LEU A 21 11.64 23.04 -6.28
N VAL A 22 11.01 22.04 -5.64
CA VAL A 22 10.94 21.97 -4.16
C VAL A 22 12.15 21.21 -3.61
N ARG A 23 12.50 20.08 -4.21
CA ARG A 23 13.60 19.20 -3.76
C ARG A 23 14.96 19.92 -3.63
N PRO A 24 15.37 20.83 -4.53
CA PRO A 24 16.67 21.52 -4.41
C PRO A 24 16.74 22.54 -3.25
N LEU A 25 15.61 22.87 -2.61
CA LEU A 25 15.58 23.84 -1.52
C LEU A 25 16.36 23.32 -0.30
N ARG A 26 17.32 24.12 0.18
CA ARG A 26 18.18 23.74 1.32
C ARG A 26 17.40 23.57 2.62
N LYS A 27 16.46 24.48 2.91
CA LYS A 27 15.75 24.49 4.20
C LYS A 27 14.67 23.41 4.25
N PHE A 28 14.75 22.56 5.26
CA PHE A 28 13.78 21.50 5.54
C PHE A 28 12.34 22.03 5.65
N SER A 29 12.14 23.12 6.38
CA SER A 29 10.81 23.71 6.60
C SER A 29 10.11 24.14 5.31
N TYR A 30 10.85 24.72 4.36
CA TYR A 30 10.29 25.10 3.06
C TYR A 30 9.92 23.87 2.22
N ARG A 31 10.77 22.83 2.21
CA ARG A 31 10.44 21.57 1.55
C ARG A 31 9.18 20.93 2.14
N ALA A 32 9.11 20.86 3.47
CA ALA A 32 7.96 20.32 4.17
C ALA A 32 6.68 21.09 3.84
N LEU A 33 6.69 22.42 3.98
CA LEU A 33 5.52 23.26 3.73
C LEU A 33 5.04 23.17 2.27
N LEU A 34 5.96 23.31 1.31
CA LEU A 34 5.65 23.27 -0.12
C LEU A 34 5.27 21.87 -0.61
N THR A 35 5.55 20.82 0.16
CA THR A 35 5.13 19.44 -0.13
C THR A 35 3.78 19.11 0.53
N ILE A 36 3.64 19.40 1.82
CA ILE A 36 2.46 18.99 2.60
C ILE A 36 1.23 19.82 2.24
N LEU A 37 1.36 21.15 2.13
CA LEU A 37 0.19 22.01 1.92
C LEU A 37 -0.53 21.70 0.59
N PRO A 38 0.15 21.57 -0.57
CA PRO A 38 -0.54 21.20 -1.80
C PRO A 38 -1.05 19.75 -1.77
N CYS A 39 -0.36 18.81 -1.13
CA CYS A 39 -0.89 17.45 -0.95
C CYS A 39 -2.22 17.48 -0.19
N MET A 40 -2.32 18.26 0.90
CA MET A 40 -3.56 18.42 1.66
C MET A 40 -4.68 19.01 0.81
N ILE A 41 -4.39 20.04 0.00
CA ILE A 41 -5.37 20.64 -0.93
C ILE A 41 -5.82 19.62 -1.98
N LEU A 42 -4.90 18.83 -2.54
CA LEU A 42 -5.21 17.81 -3.54
C LEU A 42 -6.03 16.66 -2.97
N ILE A 43 -5.74 16.24 -1.73
CA ILE A 43 -6.56 15.25 -1.01
C ILE A 43 -7.97 15.83 -0.80
N LEU A 44 -8.08 17.04 -0.26
CA LEU A 44 -9.39 17.67 -0.02
C LEU A 44 -10.19 17.82 -1.32
N ALA A 45 -9.57 18.34 -2.37
CA ALA A 45 -10.20 18.51 -3.68
C ALA A 45 -10.59 17.17 -4.32
N GLY A 46 -9.73 16.16 -4.21
CA GLY A 46 -9.96 14.83 -4.76
C GLY A 46 -11.01 14.02 -3.99
N CYS A 47 -11.14 14.26 -2.69
CA CYS A 47 -12.05 13.53 -1.80
C CYS A 47 -13.41 14.20 -1.59
N HIS A 48 -13.56 15.49 -1.90
CA HIS A 48 -14.76 16.30 -1.60
C HIS A 48 -16.09 15.67 -2.06
N ASN A 49 -16.11 15.01 -3.23
CA ASN A 49 -17.32 14.46 -3.85
C ASN A 49 -17.30 12.92 -3.91
N LEU A 50 -16.50 12.27 -3.08
CA LEU A 50 -16.46 10.82 -3.08
C LEU A 50 -17.69 10.23 -2.37
N PRO A 51 -18.37 9.24 -2.97
CA PRO A 51 -19.49 8.59 -2.31
C PRO A 51 -19.04 7.87 -1.04
N TYR A 52 -19.81 8.00 0.03
CA TYR A 52 -19.51 7.39 1.32
C TYR A 52 -19.44 5.85 1.21
N LEU A 53 -18.42 5.25 1.81
CA LEU A 53 -18.19 3.78 1.89
C LEU A 53 -18.13 3.00 0.56
N HIS A 54 -18.06 3.68 -0.59
CA HIS A 54 -17.82 2.99 -1.85
C HIS A 54 -16.35 2.54 -1.96
N MET A 55 -16.14 1.32 -2.47
CA MET A 55 -14.79 0.76 -2.68
C MET A 55 -13.91 1.70 -3.53
N LYS A 56 -14.48 2.33 -4.56
CA LYS A 56 -13.80 3.34 -5.39
C LYS A 56 -13.27 4.49 -4.54
N SER A 57 -14.06 4.99 -3.59
CA SER A 57 -13.66 6.07 -2.69
C SER A 57 -12.52 5.65 -1.79
N VAL A 58 -12.61 4.45 -1.20
CA VAL A 58 -11.54 3.87 -0.36
C VAL A 58 -10.23 3.76 -1.16
N MET A 59 -10.28 3.23 -2.38
CA MET A 59 -9.10 3.12 -3.24
C MET A 59 -8.49 4.48 -3.60
N ILE A 60 -9.31 5.48 -3.91
CA ILE A 60 -8.83 6.84 -4.23
C ILE A 60 -8.17 7.48 -3.00
N ILE A 61 -8.79 7.37 -1.83
CA ILE A 61 -8.24 7.89 -0.57
C ILE A 61 -6.90 7.20 -0.26
N SER A 62 -6.85 5.88 -0.34
CA SER A 62 -5.60 5.12 -0.14
C SER A 62 -4.52 5.50 -1.15
N PHE A 63 -4.88 5.71 -2.42
CA PHE A 63 -3.95 6.15 -3.46
C PHE A 63 -3.33 7.51 -3.12
N TYR A 64 -4.14 8.53 -2.78
CA TYR A 64 -3.63 9.85 -2.41
C TYR A 64 -2.80 9.81 -1.12
N TRP A 65 -3.20 8.98 -0.17
CA TRP A 65 -2.46 8.78 1.08
C TRP A 65 -1.07 8.18 0.84
N ILE A 66 -0.97 7.09 0.07
CA ILE A 66 0.31 6.46 -0.31
C ILE A 66 1.20 7.46 -1.07
N LEU A 67 0.61 8.19 -2.02
CA LEU A 67 1.31 9.16 -2.84
C LEU A 67 1.89 10.30 -1.99
N THR A 68 1.11 10.81 -1.04
CA THR A 68 1.53 11.87 -0.11
C THR A 68 2.70 11.41 0.77
N ILE A 69 2.58 10.23 1.40
CA ILE A 69 3.66 9.67 2.22
C ILE A 69 4.95 9.54 1.43
N ARG A 70 4.86 9.07 0.18
CA ARG A 70 6.04 8.86 -0.66
C ARG A 70 6.64 10.16 -1.18
N LEU A 71 5.83 11.16 -1.51
CA LEU A 71 6.34 12.49 -1.83
C LEU A 71 7.03 13.14 -0.63
N ILE A 72 6.44 13.06 0.56
CA ILE A 72 7.08 13.57 1.79
C ILE A 72 8.42 12.87 2.02
N HIS A 73 8.47 11.54 1.91
CA HIS A 73 9.72 10.79 2.01
C HIS A 73 10.78 11.28 1.00
N LEU A 74 10.46 11.25 -0.29
CA LEU A 74 11.43 11.50 -1.35
C LEU A 74 11.83 12.97 -1.49
N ILE A 75 11.00 13.91 -1.06
CA ILE A 75 11.25 15.36 -1.21
C ILE A 75 11.73 15.98 0.11
N VAL A 76 11.14 15.60 1.24
CA VAL A 76 11.37 16.24 2.54
C VAL A 76 12.40 15.46 3.35
N LEU A 77 12.15 14.17 3.60
CA LEU A 77 12.93 13.39 4.56
C LEU A 77 14.22 12.81 3.96
N SER A 78 14.24 12.50 2.67
CA SER A 78 15.37 11.85 1.99
C SER A 78 15.55 12.36 0.56
N PRO A 79 15.80 13.68 0.36
CA PRO A 79 15.92 14.28 -0.96
C PRO A 79 17.05 13.67 -1.80
N GLU A 80 18.10 13.11 -1.20
CA GLU A 80 19.26 12.59 -1.93
C GLU A 80 19.05 11.17 -2.47
N LYS A 81 18.05 10.43 -1.98
CA LYS A 81 17.85 9.01 -2.28
C LYS A 81 17.61 8.72 -3.78
N SER A 82 17.05 9.68 -4.51
CA SER A 82 16.66 9.49 -5.91
C SER A 82 17.22 10.60 -6.79
N PRO A 83 18.52 10.55 -7.18
CA PRO A 83 19.21 11.66 -7.85
C PRO A 83 18.52 12.09 -9.16
N SER A 84 18.05 11.12 -9.95
CA SER A 84 17.44 11.35 -11.26
C SER A 84 15.91 11.32 -11.23
N LEU A 85 15.26 11.97 -12.21
CA LEU A 85 13.80 11.89 -12.38
C LEU A 85 13.35 10.46 -12.59
N ARG A 86 14.13 9.65 -13.31
CA ARG A 86 13.84 8.23 -13.55
C ARG A 86 13.82 7.43 -12.25
N SER A 87 14.85 7.59 -11.40
CA SER A 87 14.89 6.92 -10.09
C SER A 87 13.75 7.40 -9.18
N PHE A 88 13.42 8.69 -9.22
CA PHE A 88 12.32 9.25 -8.45
C PHE A 88 10.97 8.69 -8.89
N ALA A 89 10.71 8.68 -10.20
CA ALA A 89 9.49 8.09 -10.76
C ALA A 89 9.40 6.60 -10.45
N TRP A 90 10.51 5.87 -10.49
CA TRP A 90 10.55 4.45 -10.15
C TRP A 90 10.21 4.19 -8.68
N GLU A 91 10.79 4.95 -7.74
CA GLU A 91 10.46 4.85 -6.31
C GLU A 91 8.99 5.24 -6.02
N LEU A 92 8.50 6.29 -6.68
CA LEU A 92 7.13 6.76 -6.53
C LEU A 92 6.13 5.73 -7.09
N LEU A 93 6.36 5.20 -8.28
CA LEU A 93 5.50 4.20 -8.93
C LEU A 93 5.62 2.82 -8.26
N GLY A 94 6.82 2.43 -7.85
CA GLY A 94 7.07 1.19 -7.10
C GLY A 94 6.35 1.15 -5.76
N SER A 95 5.89 2.30 -5.27
CA SER A 95 5.04 2.36 -4.08
C SER A 95 3.64 1.80 -4.31
N PHE A 96 3.17 1.70 -5.55
CA PHE A 96 1.88 1.09 -5.89
C PHE A 96 2.01 -0.38 -6.30
N ILE A 97 3.23 -0.83 -6.56
CA ILE A 97 3.54 -2.18 -7.05
C ILE A 97 4.61 -2.74 -6.12
N PRO A 98 4.24 -3.39 -5.00
CA PRO A 98 5.20 -3.77 -3.97
C PRO A 98 5.95 -5.05 -4.34
N ILE A 99 6.68 -5.02 -5.45
CA ILE A 99 7.56 -6.10 -5.88
C ILE A 99 8.85 -6.01 -5.08
N ILE A 100 9.18 -7.12 -4.42
CA ILE A 100 10.38 -7.26 -3.61
C ILE A 100 11.22 -8.42 -4.15
N LYS A 101 12.52 -8.43 -3.87
CA LYS A 101 13.37 -9.57 -4.19
C LYS A 101 12.83 -10.81 -3.48
N CYS A 102 12.75 -11.93 -4.19
CA CYS A 102 12.29 -13.17 -3.59
C CYS A 102 13.39 -13.74 -2.69
N GLU A 103 13.13 -13.81 -1.39
CA GLU A 103 14.01 -14.47 -0.40
C GLU A 103 13.48 -15.87 -0.03
N SER A 104 12.34 -16.28 -0.60
CA SER A 104 11.72 -17.56 -0.30
C SER A 104 12.57 -18.71 -0.86
N LYS A 105 12.77 -19.75 -0.04
CA LYS A 105 13.38 -21.02 -0.47
C LYS A 105 12.43 -21.90 -1.28
N HIS A 106 11.13 -21.58 -1.29
CA HIS A 106 10.12 -22.35 -2.01
C HIS A 106 9.98 -21.83 -3.43
N TYR A 107 9.85 -22.73 -4.40
CA TYR A 107 9.64 -22.39 -5.82
C TYR A 107 8.22 -21.89 -6.10
N VAL A 108 8.02 -21.25 -7.26
CA VAL A 108 6.70 -20.82 -7.75
C VAL A 108 5.64 -21.94 -7.77
N ILE A 109 6.08 -23.21 -7.86
CA ILE A 109 5.21 -24.39 -7.80
C ILE A 109 4.42 -24.43 -6.49
N PHE A 110 5.03 -24.04 -5.36
CA PHE A 110 4.32 -23.99 -4.08
C PHE A 110 3.17 -22.97 -4.12
N ASP A 111 3.42 -21.78 -4.67
CA ASP A 111 2.40 -20.74 -4.78
C ASP A 111 1.29 -21.15 -5.75
N LEU A 112 1.63 -21.84 -6.85
CA LEU A 112 0.66 -22.42 -7.78
C LEU A 112 -0.25 -23.43 -7.07
N VAL A 113 0.33 -24.40 -6.35
CA VAL A 113 -0.45 -25.40 -5.61
C VAL A 113 -1.31 -24.73 -4.53
N SER A 114 -0.75 -23.82 -3.74
CA SER A 114 -1.48 -23.05 -2.73
C SER A 114 -2.61 -22.24 -3.35
N GLY A 115 -2.36 -21.55 -4.47
CA GLY A 115 -3.37 -20.79 -5.21
C GLY A 115 -4.49 -21.68 -5.75
N SER A 116 -4.16 -22.85 -6.32
CA SER A 116 -5.14 -23.83 -6.79
C SER A 116 -6.00 -24.40 -5.65
N VAL A 117 -5.39 -24.76 -4.51
CA VAL A 117 -6.12 -25.24 -3.33
C VAL A 117 -7.06 -24.17 -2.80
N LYS A 118 -6.60 -22.91 -2.68
CA LYS A 118 -7.44 -21.78 -2.27
C LYS A 118 -8.59 -21.54 -3.24
N LEU A 119 -8.36 -21.64 -4.56
CA LEU A 119 -9.40 -21.48 -5.57
C LEU A 119 -10.49 -22.55 -5.45
N LEU A 120 -10.09 -23.82 -5.30
CA LEU A 120 -11.02 -24.94 -5.11
C LEU A 120 -11.79 -24.79 -3.81
N LEU A 121 -11.11 -24.45 -2.72
CA LEU A 121 -11.75 -24.24 -1.42
C LEU A 121 -12.73 -23.07 -1.48
N ASN A 122 -12.35 -21.95 -2.11
CA ASN A 122 -13.24 -20.80 -2.28
C ASN A 122 -14.48 -21.15 -3.10
N HIS A 123 -14.32 -21.90 -4.21
CA HIS A 123 -15.46 -22.39 -4.99
C HIS A 123 -16.37 -23.28 -4.16
N TRP A 124 -15.80 -24.21 -3.38
CA TRP A 124 -16.55 -25.12 -2.51
C TRP A 124 -17.31 -24.36 -1.42
N ILE A 125 -16.66 -23.45 -0.69
CA ILE A 125 -17.32 -22.63 0.34
C ILE A 125 -18.42 -21.78 -0.28
N TYR A 126 -18.17 -21.16 -1.45
CA TYR A 126 -19.18 -20.37 -2.15
C TYR A 126 -20.42 -21.21 -2.53
N ARG A 127 -20.21 -22.45 -3.03
CA ARG A 127 -21.31 -23.36 -3.35
C ARG A 127 -22.08 -23.79 -2.10
N TRP A 128 -21.38 -24.15 -1.04
CA TRP A 128 -21.99 -24.46 0.26
C TRP A 128 -22.79 -23.26 0.79
N PHE A 129 -22.26 -22.05 0.62
CA PHE A 129 -22.92 -20.82 1.04
C PHE A 129 -24.27 -20.61 0.35
N LEU A 130 -24.34 -20.83 -0.96
CA LEU A 130 -25.60 -20.75 -1.72
C LEU A 130 -26.67 -21.74 -1.25
N SER A 131 -26.29 -22.77 -0.48
CA SER A 131 -27.22 -23.75 0.11
C SER A 131 -27.70 -23.38 1.52
N CYS A 132 -27.11 -22.37 2.16
CA CYS A 132 -27.53 -21.92 3.49
C CYS A 132 -28.76 -20.99 3.41
N GLU A 133 -29.66 -21.07 4.39
CA GLU A 133 -30.84 -20.20 4.44
C GLU A 133 -30.46 -18.72 4.71
N PRO A 134 -31.11 -17.73 4.05
CA PRO A 134 -30.71 -16.31 4.09
C PRO A 134 -30.88 -15.62 5.45
N SER A 135 -31.62 -16.22 6.38
CA SER A 135 -31.95 -15.64 7.70
C SER A 135 -30.78 -15.70 8.67
N ASP A 136 -29.75 -16.50 8.39
CA ASP A 136 -28.75 -16.79 9.39
C ASP A 136 -27.64 -15.73 9.46
N SER A 137 -27.43 -15.19 10.66
CA SER A 137 -26.31 -14.28 10.96
C SER A 137 -24.95 -14.91 10.64
N TYR A 138 -24.85 -16.24 10.74
CA TYR A 138 -23.69 -17.02 10.32
C TYR A 138 -23.46 -16.95 8.81
N ALA A 139 -24.54 -16.80 8.02
CA ALA A 139 -24.42 -16.70 6.58
C ALA A 139 -23.73 -15.38 6.18
N ARG A 140 -24.08 -14.27 6.82
CA ARG A 140 -23.43 -12.97 6.57
C ARG A 140 -21.95 -12.97 6.97
N MET A 141 -21.62 -13.62 8.08
CA MET A 141 -20.23 -13.79 8.51
C MET A 141 -19.44 -14.67 7.53
N ALA A 142 -20.03 -15.78 7.06
CA ALA A 142 -19.40 -16.64 6.06
C ALA A 142 -19.20 -15.93 4.70
N MET A 143 -20.11 -15.05 4.28
CA MET A 143 -19.92 -14.18 3.10
C MET A 143 -18.73 -13.23 3.24
N PHE A 144 -18.51 -12.67 4.43
CA PHE A 144 -17.31 -11.89 4.73
C PHE A 144 -16.04 -12.73 4.63
N TYR A 145 -16.07 -13.98 5.08
CA TYR A 145 -14.95 -14.93 4.92
C TYR A 145 -14.70 -15.30 3.46
N VAL A 146 -15.75 -15.61 2.68
CA VAL A 146 -15.66 -15.89 1.23
C VAL A 146 -15.09 -14.68 0.49
N TRP A 147 -15.54 -13.48 0.82
CA TRP A 147 -14.99 -12.24 0.25
C TRP A 147 -13.52 -12.07 0.60
N THR A 148 -13.14 -12.34 1.85
CA THR A 148 -11.74 -12.28 2.30
C THR A 148 -10.87 -13.32 1.57
N CYS A 149 -11.37 -14.55 1.41
CA CYS A 149 -10.70 -15.64 0.66
C CYS A 149 -10.62 -15.36 -0.86
N THR A 150 -11.62 -14.67 -1.42
CA THR A 150 -11.61 -14.26 -2.84
C THR A 150 -10.61 -13.12 -3.06
N GLY A 151 -10.51 -12.19 -2.11
CA GLY A 151 -9.51 -11.12 -2.14
C GLY A 151 -8.08 -11.64 -2.08
N THR A 152 -7.81 -12.69 -1.30
CA THR A 152 -6.47 -13.31 -1.25
C THR A 152 -6.12 -14.04 -2.55
N TYR A 153 -7.08 -14.64 -3.25
CA TYR A 153 -6.82 -15.31 -4.54
C TYR A 153 -6.25 -14.36 -5.61
N VAL A 154 -6.78 -13.15 -5.75
CA VAL A 154 -6.26 -12.17 -6.72
C VAL A 154 -4.80 -11.83 -6.40
N ILE A 155 -4.47 -11.69 -5.12
CA ILE A 155 -3.10 -11.43 -4.67
C ILE A 155 -2.20 -12.65 -4.97
N ASP A 156 -2.67 -13.87 -4.70
CA ASP A 156 -1.93 -15.10 -5.00
C ASP A 156 -1.64 -15.22 -6.51
N ALA A 157 -2.63 -14.92 -7.36
CA ALA A 157 -2.46 -14.91 -8.81
C ALA A 157 -1.42 -13.87 -9.26
N GLN A 158 -1.42 -12.68 -8.64
CA GLN A 158 -0.40 -11.66 -8.90
C GLN A 158 0.99 -12.11 -8.44
N ILE A 159 1.11 -12.75 -7.27
CA ILE A 159 2.37 -13.33 -6.78
C ILE A 159 2.90 -14.35 -7.78
N ILE A 160 2.06 -15.31 -8.19
CA ILE A 160 2.40 -16.33 -9.18
C ILE A 160 2.88 -15.68 -10.48
N LEU A 161 2.14 -14.70 -11.01
CA LEU A 161 2.50 -14.00 -12.24
C LEU A 161 3.86 -13.31 -12.14
N VAL A 162 4.10 -12.54 -11.07
CA VAL A 162 5.38 -11.85 -10.84
C VAL A 162 6.52 -12.86 -10.76
N ARG A 163 6.34 -13.95 -10.03
CA ARG A 163 7.36 -14.99 -9.88
C ARG A 163 7.65 -15.73 -11.18
N LEU A 164 6.62 -16.05 -11.97
CA LEU A 164 6.79 -16.67 -13.29
C LEU A 164 7.55 -15.75 -14.26
N VAL A 165 7.14 -14.49 -14.37
CA VAL A 165 7.77 -13.51 -15.27
C VAL A 165 9.22 -13.23 -14.87
N THR A 166 9.49 -13.18 -13.57
CA THR A 166 10.84 -12.87 -13.04
C THR A 166 11.69 -14.11 -12.75
N ARG A 167 11.20 -15.31 -13.10
CA ARG A 167 11.88 -16.60 -12.84
C ARG A 167 12.33 -16.74 -11.39
N ASP A 168 11.40 -16.52 -10.46
CA ASP A 168 11.62 -16.53 -9.02
C ASP A 168 12.62 -15.48 -8.49
N GLY A 169 13.05 -14.51 -9.31
CA GLY A 169 13.91 -13.41 -8.85
C GLY A 169 13.19 -12.40 -7.94
N TYR A 170 11.89 -12.22 -8.16
CA TYR A 170 11.07 -11.27 -7.42
C TYR A 170 9.71 -11.87 -7.05
N THR A 171 9.08 -11.30 -6.03
CA THR A 171 7.73 -11.66 -5.58
C THR A 171 6.95 -10.40 -5.21
N LEU A 172 5.62 -10.50 -5.18
CA LEU A 172 4.78 -9.43 -4.68
C LEU A 172 4.71 -9.54 -3.15
N LEU A 173 4.86 -8.40 -2.47
CA LEU A 173 4.68 -8.32 -1.02
C LEU A 173 3.21 -8.64 -0.67
N PRO A 174 2.94 -9.65 0.17
CA PRO A 174 1.58 -9.98 0.54
C PRO A 174 0.96 -8.84 1.35
N PHE A 175 -0.30 -8.50 1.08
CA PHE A 175 -1.05 -7.56 1.94
C PHE A 175 -1.34 -8.17 3.30
N SER A 176 -1.64 -9.47 3.36
CA SER A 176 -1.88 -10.20 4.61
C SER A 176 -1.05 -11.47 4.63
N ASN A 177 -0.35 -11.71 5.74
CA ASN A 177 0.48 -12.88 6.00
C ASN A 177 -0.08 -13.64 7.21
N TYR A 178 -1.19 -14.36 6.98
CA TYR A 178 -1.90 -15.14 8.00
C TYR A 178 -2.18 -14.35 9.28
N ALA A 179 -2.81 -13.19 9.17
CA ALA A 179 -3.07 -12.28 10.28
C ALA A 179 -3.77 -12.93 11.48
N PHE A 180 -4.67 -13.89 11.25
CA PHE A 180 -5.39 -14.63 12.30
C PHE A 180 -4.51 -15.55 13.14
N LEU A 181 -3.32 -15.91 12.65
CA LEU A 181 -2.35 -16.71 13.39
C LEU A 181 -1.41 -15.86 14.27
N SER A 182 -1.69 -14.56 14.39
CA SER A 182 -0.89 -13.67 15.22
C SER A 182 -1.01 -14.03 16.71
N LYS A 183 0.12 -14.06 17.43
CA LYS A 183 0.15 -14.31 18.88
C LYS A 183 0.08 -13.03 19.72
N SER A 184 0.15 -11.86 19.08
CA SER A 184 0.08 -10.56 19.76
C SER A 184 -0.45 -9.45 18.85
N ILE A 185 -0.91 -8.35 19.45
CA ILE A 185 -1.35 -7.15 18.70
C ILE A 185 -0.18 -6.55 17.89
N ARG A 186 1.04 -6.56 18.47
CA ARG A 186 2.24 -6.07 17.81
C ARG A 186 2.59 -6.88 16.56
N GLU A 187 2.47 -8.21 16.64
CA GLU A 187 2.71 -9.09 15.48
C GLU A 187 1.63 -8.91 14.41
N PHE A 188 0.37 -8.73 14.83
CA PHE A 188 -0.77 -8.53 13.94
C PHE A 188 -0.55 -7.28 13.08
N TRP A 189 -0.39 -6.11 13.70
CA TRP A 189 -0.21 -4.83 12.99
C TRP A 189 1.18 -4.64 12.38
N GLY A 190 2.21 -5.27 12.95
CA GLY A 190 3.59 -5.04 12.55
C GLY A 190 4.11 -5.97 11.46
N ARG A 191 3.55 -7.17 11.31
CA ARG A 191 4.14 -8.19 10.41
C ARG A 191 3.14 -8.97 9.57
N ARG A 192 1.87 -8.99 9.95
CA ARG A 192 0.90 -9.91 9.34
C ARG A 192 -0.25 -9.22 8.63
N TYR A 193 -0.84 -8.18 9.22
CA TYR A 193 -1.94 -7.45 8.61
C TYR A 193 -1.43 -6.21 7.88
N ASN A 194 -1.94 -5.97 6.66
CA ASN A 194 -1.53 -4.87 5.79
C ASN A 194 0.00 -4.71 5.74
N TYR A 195 0.72 -5.81 5.53
CA TYR A 195 2.18 -5.83 5.61
C TYR A 195 2.83 -4.87 4.59
N PHE A 196 2.18 -4.69 3.44
CA PHE A 196 2.55 -3.64 2.49
C PHE A 196 2.52 -2.24 3.11
N VAL A 197 1.42 -1.88 3.78
CA VAL A 197 1.29 -0.57 4.43
C VAL A 197 2.30 -0.42 5.56
N HIS A 198 2.52 -1.47 6.35
CA HIS A 198 3.55 -1.46 7.38
C HIS A 198 4.94 -1.17 6.79
N LYS A 199 5.32 -1.89 5.73
CA LYS A 199 6.62 -1.69 5.06
C LYS A 199 6.71 -0.30 4.44
N LEU A 200 5.65 0.16 3.78
CA LEU A 200 5.56 1.51 3.21
C LEU A 200 5.84 2.59 4.27
N LEU A 201 5.13 2.53 5.40
CA LEU A 201 5.27 3.48 6.51
C LEU A 201 6.64 3.38 7.17
N LYS A 202 7.14 2.15 7.37
CA LYS A 202 8.47 1.94 7.92
C LYS A 202 9.56 2.57 7.04
N ASP A 203 9.51 2.30 5.74
CA ASP A 203 10.53 2.76 4.79
C ASP A 203 10.40 4.25 4.45
N SER A 204 9.21 4.84 4.59
CA SER A 204 8.92 6.21 4.15
C SER A 204 8.77 7.23 5.28
N VAL A 205 8.42 6.79 6.49
CA VAL A 205 8.16 7.68 7.62
C VAL A 205 9.09 7.32 8.77
N PHE A 206 9.02 6.09 9.28
CA PHE A 206 9.77 5.69 10.47
C PHE A 206 11.29 5.83 10.28
N GLU A 207 11.84 5.13 9.28
CA GLU A 207 13.29 5.09 9.07
C GLU A 207 13.85 6.47 8.70
N PRO A 208 13.22 7.24 7.79
CA PRO A 208 13.70 8.57 7.48
C PRO A 208 13.58 9.55 8.65
N ILE A 209 12.52 9.51 9.46
CA ILE A 209 12.42 10.37 10.65
C ILE A 209 13.50 9.99 11.67
N TYR A 210 13.64 8.69 11.95
CA TYR A 210 14.63 8.18 12.89
C TYR A 210 16.06 8.60 12.50
N ARG A 211 16.42 8.45 11.22
CA ARG A 211 17.75 8.81 10.71
C ARG A 211 17.97 10.30 10.54
N THR A 212 17.05 10.99 9.84
CA THR A 212 17.24 12.39 9.45
C THR A 212 17.07 13.35 10.63
N LEU A 213 16.16 13.06 11.55
CA LEU A 213 15.91 13.91 12.73
C LEU A 213 16.65 13.42 13.98
N SER A 214 17.31 12.25 13.93
CA SER A 214 18.05 11.67 15.06
C SER A 214 17.23 11.59 16.36
N VAL A 215 15.92 11.31 16.22
CA VAL A 215 14.98 11.22 17.34
C VAL A 215 14.94 9.80 17.93
N SER A 216 14.34 9.64 19.11
CA SER A 216 14.14 8.32 19.69
C SER A 216 13.21 7.45 18.82
N SER A 217 13.38 6.13 18.92
CA SER A 217 12.51 5.17 18.22
C SER A 217 11.04 5.32 18.59
N THR A 218 10.75 5.73 19.83
CA THR A 218 9.38 6.02 20.30
C THR A 218 8.78 7.22 19.57
N VAL A 219 9.54 8.31 19.40
CA VAL A 219 9.07 9.50 18.68
C VAL A 219 8.86 9.19 17.21
N ALA A 220 9.78 8.46 16.58
CA ALA A 220 9.62 8.02 15.18
C ALA A 220 8.40 7.09 15.01
N ALA A 221 8.16 6.18 15.95
CA ALA A 221 6.98 5.31 15.94
C ALA A 221 5.68 6.10 16.10
N LEU A 222 5.65 7.08 17.02
CA LEU A 222 4.49 7.95 17.21
C LEU A 222 4.22 8.79 15.95
N ALA A 223 5.25 9.37 15.35
CA ALA A 223 5.11 10.13 14.10
C ALA A 223 4.69 9.26 12.90
N THR A 224 4.98 7.95 12.93
CA THR A 224 4.51 7.00 11.90
C THR A 224 3.07 6.57 12.11
N PHE A 225 2.59 6.64 13.36
CA PHE A 225 1.22 6.29 13.73
C PHE A 225 0.23 7.44 13.45
N LEU A 226 0.66 8.69 13.64
CA LEU A 226 -0.09 9.90 13.32
C LEU A 226 -0.19 10.14 11.80
#